data_AF-A0AAV5ECU9-F1
#
_entry.id   AF-A0AAV5ECU9-F1
#
_cell.length_a   1.000
_cell.length_b   1.000
_cell.length_c   1.000
_cell.angle_alpha   90.00
_cell.angle_beta   90.00
_cell.angle_gamma   90.00
#
_symmetry.space_group_name_H-M   'P 1'
#
loop_
_entity.id
_entity.type
_entity.pdbx_description
1 polymer ?
#
loop_
_entity_poly.entity_id
_entity_poly.type
_entity_poly.pdbx_seq_one_letter_code
_entity_poly.pdbx_strand_id
1 'polypeptide(L)'
;MEIHLSPPAPWRWCPQVKGPCRIQGKGVAGPRLVWRAQAGNVSSAKASVELQATFTENKPETLKWPGKPHNLDEYQVAPEAEGTVLQPLIDKVRAMLGSMDDGEISASAYDTAWVALVPKLDGSEGPQFPATVRWIVGNQLPDGSWGDSFLFSAYDRMTNTLACVVALTRWSLEPEICKTGLAFLHENMWRLEEEEQESMPIGFEIAFPSLLQIARGLGIDFPYDHPALQSIYANREIKLKRIPKDMMHRVPTSILHSLEGMPDLDWGKLLKLQSSNGSFLYSPSATAYALMQTGDKKCFNYIDGIVKKFDGGVPNVYPVDLFEHIWIVDRLERLGISRYFQREIKQCMDYVNRHWTEEGICWARNSNVQDVDDTAMAFRLLRMHGYNVSPSVFKNFEKDGEFFCFVGQSTQAVTGMYNLNRASQIRFQGEDILQRARIFSLPRVEARTYLDQYGGNDDVWIGKTLYRLNDAILTRALSRLTELLAQEAPPVHGGQTYSHNLLRLADTESNEAGLSSIDKEIERDMQELAQSLLRSDEKTNNCMTKQTLWNVVRSSYYAAHCPSHMMGRHVSKVIFEPV
;
A
#
# COMPACT_ATOMS: atom_id res chain seq x y z
N MET A 1 -12.32 -2.70 66.43
CA MET A 1 -12.71 -4.10 66.18
C MET A 1 -12.37 -4.46 64.74
N GLU A 2 -11.51 -5.43 64.42
CA GLU A 2 -10.29 -5.89 65.13
C GLU A 2 -9.51 -6.92 64.27
N ILE A 3 -8.23 -6.64 63.94
CA ILE A 3 -7.12 -7.58 63.59
C ILE A 3 -7.39 -8.61 62.45
N HIS A 4 -6.47 -9.45 61.90
CA HIS A 4 -5.04 -9.84 62.04
C HIS A 4 -4.55 -10.19 60.59
N LEU A 5 -3.30 -10.11 60.06
CA LEU A 5 -1.89 -10.11 60.54
C LEU A 5 -1.40 -11.49 61.07
N SER A 6 -0.28 -12.10 60.63
CA SER A 6 0.79 -11.73 59.68
C SER A 6 1.58 -13.01 59.18
N PRO A 7 2.61 -12.92 58.29
CA PRO A 7 3.30 -14.06 57.62
C PRO A 7 4.56 -14.56 58.41
N PRO A 8 5.71 -15.12 57.87
CA PRO A 8 6.12 -15.58 56.50
C PRO A 8 7.05 -16.87 56.35
N ALA A 9 7.23 -17.36 55.10
CA ALA A 9 8.45 -17.91 54.42
C ALA A 9 9.40 -18.98 55.11
N PRO A 10 10.53 -19.50 54.52
CA PRO A 10 11.12 -19.37 53.16
C PRO A 10 11.64 -20.69 52.44
N TRP A 11 12.15 -20.48 51.22
CA TRP A 11 12.76 -21.32 50.15
C TRP A 11 14.00 -22.23 50.43
N ARG A 12 14.24 -23.30 49.60
CA ARG A 12 15.30 -23.40 48.51
C ARG A 12 15.65 -24.83 47.91
N TRP A 13 15.52 -24.95 46.56
CA TRP A 13 16.43 -25.54 45.52
C TRP A 13 16.92 -27.03 45.38
N CYS A 14 16.55 -27.67 44.23
CA CYS A 14 17.34 -28.48 43.23
C CYS A 14 18.05 -29.85 43.56
N PRO A 15 18.48 -30.69 42.55
CA PRO A 15 18.05 -30.92 41.14
C PRO A 15 18.01 -32.41 40.61
N GLN A 16 17.52 -32.59 39.35
CA GLN A 16 17.61 -33.70 38.33
C GLN A 16 18.19 -35.13 38.60
N VAL A 17 17.52 -36.17 38.03
CA VAL A 17 18.10 -37.43 37.48
C VAL A 17 17.33 -37.89 36.18
N LYS A 18 17.87 -38.84 35.40
CA LYS A 18 17.53 -39.18 33.98
C LYS A 18 16.63 -40.44 33.79
N GLY A 19 15.96 -40.56 32.63
CA GLY A 19 15.38 -41.82 32.11
C GLY A 19 14.59 -41.67 30.78
N PRO A 20 14.78 -42.51 29.72
CA PRO A 20 14.14 -42.32 28.41
C PRO A 20 13.13 -43.42 27.99
N CYS A 21 12.23 -43.09 27.04
CA CYS A 21 11.52 -44.06 26.19
C CYS A 21 11.18 -43.47 24.81
N ARG A 22 11.11 -44.31 23.77
CA ARG A 22 10.92 -43.92 22.35
C ARG A 22 10.26 -45.07 21.58
N ILE A 23 9.05 -44.89 21.05
CA ILE A 23 8.38 -45.83 20.13
C ILE A 23 7.71 -45.05 18.99
N GLN A 24 7.76 -45.59 17.78
CA GLN A 24 7.02 -45.13 16.59
C GLN A 24 5.86 -46.08 16.29
N GLY A 25 4.75 -45.59 15.71
CA GLY A 25 3.63 -46.40 15.24
C GLY A 25 2.77 -45.65 14.23
N LYS A 26 2.18 -46.36 13.25
CA LYS A 26 1.39 -45.77 12.14
C LYS A 26 -0.09 -46.14 12.25
N GLY A 27 -0.97 -45.14 12.14
CA GLY A 27 -2.25 -45.09 11.40
C GLY A 27 -3.33 -46.17 11.54
N VAL A 28 -4.60 -45.75 11.36
CA VAL A 28 -5.77 -46.40 10.70
C VAL A 28 -7.02 -45.54 11.04
N ALA A 29 -8.14 -45.70 10.31
CA ALA A 29 -9.16 -44.66 10.15
C ALA A 29 -10.56 -44.98 10.70
N GLY A 30 -11.29 -43.92 11.09
CA GLY A 30 -12.76 -43.86 11.19
C GLY A 30 -13.39 -44.38 12.50
N PRO A 31 -14.74 -44.25 12.67
CA PRO A 31 -15.73 -43.71 11.73
C PRO A 31 -16.43 -42.42 12.22
N ARG A 32 -17.36 -41.89 11.40
CA ARG A 32 -18.29 -40.79 11.74
C ARG A 32 -19.44 -41.26 12.64
N LEU A 33 -20.05 -40.34 13.39
CA LEU A 33 -21.42 -40.47 13.90
C LEU A 33 -22.14 -39.10 13.88
N VAL A 34 -23.45 -39.09 13.64
CA VAL A 34 -24.27 -37.88 13.41
C VAL A 34 -25.64 -38.02 14.08
N TRP A 35 -25.96 -37.11 15.00
CA TRP A 35 -27.33 -36.75 15.41
C TRP A 35 -27.31 -35.24 15.73
N ARG A 36 -28.02 -34.33 15.05
CA ARG A 36 -29.47 -34.15 14.82
C ARG A 36 -30.19 -33.59 16.06
N ALA A 37 -30.84 -32.45 15.90
CA ALA A 37 -31.39 -31.63 16.98
C ALA A 37 -32.80 -32.03 17.42
N GLN A 38 -33.19 -31.60 18.62
CA GLN A 38 -34.58 -31.46 19.06
C GLN A 38 -34.78 -30.09 19.71
N ALA A 39 -35.91 -29.46 19.41
CA ALA A 39 -36.38 -28.26 20.10
C ALA A 39 -37.54 -28.65 21.04
N GLY A 40 -37.62 -28.02 22.21
CA GLY A 40 -38.68 -28.24 23.19
C GLY A 40 -39.18 -26.90 23.74
N ASN A 41 -40.46 -26.60 23.53
CA ASN A 41 -41.11 -25.42 24.10
C ASN A 41 -41.48 -25.67 25.57
N VAL A 42 -41.24 -24.68 26.44
CA VAL A 42 -41.93 -24.54 27.74
C VAL A 42 -42.37 -23.08 27.89
N SER A 43 -43.57 -22.86 28.41
CA SER A 43 -44.27 -21.57 28.40
C SER A 43 -44.19 -20.81 29.72
N SER A 44 -43.92 -19.50 29.62
CA SER A 44 -44.42 -18.41 30.48
C SER A 44 -44.75 -18.65 31.96
N ALA A 45 -44.00 -17.97 32.84
CA ALA A 45 -44.53 -17.44 34.10
C ALA A 45 -43.96 -16.03 34.33
N LYS A 46 -44.75 -15.10 34.86
CA LYS A 46 -44.28 -13.77 35.28
C LYS A 46 -43.92 -13.79 36.77
N ALA A 47 -42.76 -13.26 37.13
CA ALA A 47 -42.46 -12.79 38.47
C ALA A 47 -41.61 -11.52 38.37
N SER A 48 -42.13 -10.40 38.87
CA SER A 48 -41.42 -9.12 38.95
C SER A 48 -40.79 -8.98 40.33
N VAL A 49 -39.51 -8.59 40.37
CA VAL A 49 -38.80 -8.22 41.61
C VAL A 49 -38.26 -6.81 41.43
N GLU A 50 -38.76 -5.88 42.24
CA GLU A 50 -38.19 -4.55 42.37
C GLU A 50 -36.95 -4.62 43.27
N LEU A 51 -35.90 -3.88 42.92
CA LEU A 51 -34.79 -3.57 43.83
C LEU A 51 -34.62 -2.05 43.87
N GLN A 52 -35.06 -1.46 44.97
CA GLN A 52 -34.92 -0.02 45.22
C GLN A 52 -33.47 0.31 45.58
N ALA A 53 -32.87 1.27 44.88
CA ALA A 53 -31.58 1.86 45.23
C ALA A 53 -31.80 3.29 45.74
N THR A 54 -31.64 3.51 47.04
CA THR A 54 -31.77 4.83 47.66
C THR A 54 -30.55 5.69 47.35
N PHE A 55 -30.74 6.79 46.61
CA PHE A 55 -29.71 7.82 46.45
C PHE A 55 -29.54 8.63 47.73
N THR A 56 -28.32 8.73 48.24
CA THR A 56 -27.91 9.71 49.24
C THR A 56 -27.05 10.77 48.57
N GLU A 57 -27.52 12.02 48.48
CA GLU A 57 -26.72 13.14 47.97
C GLU A 57 -25.51 13.42 48.87
N ASN A 58 -24.35 13.63 48.26
CA ASN A 58 -23.27 14.44 48.83
C ASN A 58 -22.61 15.20 47.67
N LYS A 59 -22.63 16.54 47.73
CA LYS A 59 -22.20 17.41 46.63
C LYS A 59 -20.71 17.78 46.78
N PRO A 60 -19.87 17.53 45.77
CA PRO A 60 -18.64 18.28 45.56
C PRO A 60 -18.98 19.69 45.04
N GLU A 61 -18.17 20.68 45.38
CA GLU A 61 -18.39 22.06 44.93
C GLU A 61 -18.01 22.26 43.45
N THR A 62 -18.93 22.81 42.65
CA THR A 62 -18.64 23.16 41.25
C THR A 62 -17.80 24.42 41.18
N LEU A 63 -16.54 24.29 40.77
CA LEU A 63 -15.67 25.44 40.48
C LEU A 63 -16.30 26.27 39.34
N LYS A 64 -16.51 27.57 39.57
CA LYS A 64 -17.21 28.44 38.62
C LYS A 64 -16.31 28.82 37.45
N TRP A 65 -16.70 28.42 36.24
CA TRP A 65 -16.15 28.98 35.00
C TRP A 65 -16.65 30.42 34.81
N PRO A 66 -15.78 31.41 34.50
CA PRO A 66 -16.19 32.79 34.23
C PRO A 66 -16.62 32.98 32.77
N GLY A 67 -17.75 33.65 32.54
CA GLY A 67 -18.24 34.02 31.21
C GLY A 67 -19.60 33.41 30.86
N LYS A 68 -20.39 34.13 30.06
CA LYS A 68 -21.69 33.66 29.56
C LYS A 68 -21.50 32.76 28.33
N PRO A 69 -22.43 31.84 28.02
CA PRO A 69 -22.50 31.25 26.69
C PRO A 69 -22.77 32.36 25.66
N HIS A 70 -21.97 32.42 24.60
CA HIS A 70 -22.31 33.15 23.39
C HIS A 70 -23.18 32.26 22.49
N ASN A 71 -24.14 32.85 21.78
CA ASN A 71 -24.94 32.12 20.79
C ASN A 71 -24.03 31.57 19.68
N LEU A 72 -24.25 30.31 19.29
CA LEU A 72 -23.53 29.70 18.16
C LEU A 72 -24.18 30.01 16.78
N ASP A 73 -25.29 30.74 16.78
CA ASP A 73 -26.03 31.11 15.56
C ASP A 73 -25.50 32.39 14.86
N GLU A 74 -24.49 33.07 15.41
CA GLU A 74 -23.81 34.22 14.78
C GLU A 74 -22.35 33.92 14.43
N TYR A 75 -22.12 32.99 13.50
CA TYR A 75 -20.92 33.05 12.68
C TYR A 75 -21.04 34.25 11.72
N GLN A 76 -20.64 35.44 12.19
CA GLN A 76 -20.52 36.62 11.33
C GLN A 76 -19.51 36.31 10.21
N VAL A 77 -19.98 36.39 8.96
CA VAL A 77 -19.15 36.19 7.77
C VAL A 77 -18.08 37.28 7.74
N ALA A 78 -16.80 36.88 7.83
CA ALA A 78 -15.69 37.79 7.62
C ALA A 78 -15.76 38.36 6.19
N PRO A 79 -15.66 39.69 6.00
CA PRO A 79 -16.07 40.32 4.75
C PRO A 79 -15.11 40.07 3.59
N GLU A 80 -15.56 39.22 2.66
CA GLU A 80 -15.29 39.19 1.20
C GLU A 80 -13.83 39.05 0.70
N ALA A 81 -12.81 39.23 1.54
CA ALA A 81 -11.41 39.25 1.13
C ALA A 81 -10.87 37.89 0.67
N GLU A 82 -11.14 36.80 1.41
CA GLU A 82 -10.59 35.47 1.12
C GLU A 82 -11.09 34.87 -0.20
N GLY A 83 -12.32 35.22 -0.62
CA GLY A 83 -12.91 34.72 -1.86
C GLY A 83 -12.09 35.09 -3.09
N THR A 84 -11.53 36.30 -3.13
CA THR A 84 -10.80 36.83 -4.30
C THR A 84 -9.47 36.12 -4.57
N VAL A 85 -8.80 35.61 -3.53
CA VAL A 85 -7.49 34.94 -3.66
C VAL A 85 -7.63 33.47 -4.07
N LEU A 86 -8.68 32.79 -3.59
CA LEU A 86 -8.90 31.37 -3.88
C LEU A 86 -9.64 31.14 -5.21
N GLN A 87 -10.44 32.10 -5.68
CA GLN A 87 -11.23 31.96 -6.90
C GLN A 87 -10.43 31.54 -8.16
N PRO A 88 -9.23 32.09 -8.47
CA PRO A 88 -8.45 31.66 -9.64
C PRO A 88 -7.97 30.20 -9.55
N LEU A 89 -7.73 29.69 -8.34
CA LEU A 89 -7.36 28.29 -8.11
C LEU A 89 -8.57 27.36 -8.25
N ILE A 90 -9.73 27.79 -7.73
CA ILE A 90 -11.02 27.10 -7.93
C ILE A 90 -11.35 27.02 -9.43
N ASP A 91 -11.22 28.12 -10.18
CA ASP A 91 -11.53 28.14 -11.61
C ASP A 91 -10.53 27.32 -12.43
N LYS A 92 -9.25 27.27 -12.04
CA LYS A 92 -8.28 26.35 -12.66
C LYS A 92 -8.65 24.88 -12.41
N VAL A 93 -8.99 24.49 -11.18
CA VAL A 93 -9.40 23.11 -10.86
C VAL A 93 -10.72 22.76 -11.55
N ARG A 94 -11.67 23.69 -11.65
CA ARG A 94 -12.91 23.52 -12.42
C ARG A 94 -12.63 23.33 -13.91
N ALA A 95 -11.69 24.06 -14.49
CA ALA A 95 -11.29 23.88 -15.89
C ALA A 95 -10.66 22.50 -16.13
N MET A 96 -9.82 22.01 -15.22
CA MET A 96 -9.25 20.65 -15.27
C MET A 96 -10.36 19.58 -15.17
N LEU A 97 -11.26 19.68 -14.19
CA LEU A 97 -12.42 18.78 -14.07
C LEU A 97 -13.36 18.84 -15.28
N GLY A 98 -13.48 20.01 -15.92
CA GLY A 98 -14.28 20.22 -17.12
C GLY A 98 -13.63 19.77 -18.43
N SER A 99 -12.36 19.34 -18.40
CA SER A 99 -11.61 18.84 -19.56
C SER A 99 -11.26 17.34 -19.48
N MET A 100 -11.75 16.64 -18.46
CA MET A 100 -11.57 15.19 -18.30
C MET A 100 -12.21 14.40 -19.47
N ASP A 101 -11.49 13.39 -19.93
CA ASP A 101 -11.80 12.60 -21.15
C ASP A 101 -11.36 11.13 -20.94
N ASP A 102 -10.41 10.63 -21.71
CA ASP A 102 -9.79 9.30 -21.56
C ASP A 102 -8.72 9.22 -20.44
N GLY A 103 -8.52 10.33 -19.71
CA GLY A 103 -7.54 10.50 -18.65
C GLY A 103 -6.21 11.11 -19.10
N GLU A 104 -5.60 11.91 -18.22
CA GLU A 104 -4.25 12.46 -18.33
C GLU A 104 -3.23 11.54 -17.64
N ILE A 105 -2.13 11.21 -18.33
CA ILE A 105 -1.10 10.29 -17.84
C ILE A 105 0.24 10.58 -18.53
N SER A 106 1.36 10.34 -17.83
CA SER A 106 2.71 10.49 -18.36
C SER A 106 3.10 9.37 -19.33
N ALA A 107 4.01 9.68 -20.26
CA ALA A 107 4.61 8.71 -21.17
C ALA A 107 5.51 7.72 -20.44
N SER A 108 5.47 6.44 -20.83
CA SER A 108 6.38 5.37 -20.43
C SER A 108 7.44 5.18 -21.51
N ALA A 109 8.72 5.29 -21.14
CA ALA A 109 9.80 5.10 -22.11
C ALA A 109 9.95 3.62 -22.51
N TYR A 110 9.68 2.68 -21.59
CA TYR A 110 9.58 1.25 -21.84
C TYR A 110 8.52 0.93 -22.91
N ASP A 111 7.28 1.41 -22.74
CA ASP A 111 6.20 1.15 -23.70
C ASP A 111 6.44 1.86 -25.03
N THR A 112 6.97 3.08 -25.00
CA THR A 112 7.37 3.82 -26.20
C THR A 112 8.45 3.09 -26.98
N ALA A 113 9.40 2.43 -26.31
CA ALA A 113 10.38 1.56 -26.94
C ALA A 113 9.77 0.29 -27.55
N TRP A 114 8.80 -0.36 -26.89
CA TRP A 114 8.08 -1.49 -27.50
C TRP A 114 7.26 -1.09 -28.73
N VAL A 115 6.67 0.11 -28.74
CA VAL A 115 6.02 0.66 -29.95
C VAL A 115 7.06 1.01 -31.04
N ALA A 116 8.24 1.52 -30.65
CA ALA A 116 9.33 1.81 -31.58
C ALA A 116 9.92 0.54 -32.24
N LEU A 117 9.83 -0.63 -31.59
CA LEU A 117 10.28 -1.91 -32.14
C LEU A 117 9.38 -2.45 -33.27
N VAL A 118 8.14 -1.95 -33.42
CA VAL A 118 7.21 -2.44 -34.44
C VAL A 118 7.76 -2.15 -35.85
N PRO A 119 8.05 -3.17 -36.68
CA PRO A 119 8.47 -2.97 -38.06
C PRO A 119 7.28 -2.50 -38.92
N LYS A 120 7.54 -1.78 -40.00
CA LYS A 120 6.47 -1.39 -40.93
C LYS A 120 5.73 -2.62 -41.47
N LEU A 121 4.41 -2.55 -41.45
CA LEU A 121 3.53 -3.63 -41.89
C LEU A 121 3.48 -3.80 -43.43
N ASP A 122 4.10 -2.88 -44.18
CA ASP A 122 4.33 -3.00 -45.63
C ASP A 122 5.58 -3.82 -46.00
N GLY A 123 6.37 -4.24 -45.01
CA GLY A 123 7.60 -5.02 -45.21
C GLY A 123 8.81 -4.19 -45.65
N SER A 124 8.72 -2.85 -45.68
CA SER A 124 9.87 -1.98 -45.90
C SER A 124 10.65 -1.71 -44.60
N GLU A 125 11.94 -1.40 -44.71
CA GLU A 125 12.81 -1.23 -43.54
C GLU A 125 12.45 -0.04 -42.64
N GLY A 126 12.69 -0.20 -41.34
CA GLY A 126 12.49 0.81 -40.31
C GLY A 126 11.20 0.67 -39.47
N PRO A 127 11.02 1.55 -38.47
CA PRO A 127 9.89 1.51 -37.55
C PRO A 127 8.57 1.93 -38.23
N GLN A 128 7.48 1.27 -37.83
CA GLN A 128 6.11 1.63 -38.21
C GLN A 128 5.68 2.99 -37.61
N PHE A 129 6.20 3.34 -36.44
CA PHE A 129 5.82 4.53 -35.68
C PHE A 129 7.03 5.44 -35.42
N PRO A 130 7.61 6.10 -36.45
CA PRO A 130 8.83 6.91 -36.31
C PRO A 130 8.69 8.14 -35.40
N ALA A 131 7.49 8.46 -34.91
CA ALA A 131 7.29 9.43 -33.84
C ALA A 131 7.84 8.94 -32.48
N THR A 132 7.65 7.66 -32.16
CA THR A 132 8.14 7.06 -30.89
C THR A 132 9.66 7.07 -30.78
N VAL A 133 10.36 6.81 -31.90
CA VAL A 133 11.83 6.94 -31.98
C VAL A 133 12.27 8.39 -31.73
N ARG A 134 11.60 9.39 -32.33
CA ARG A 134 11.91 10.80 -32.04
C ARG A 134 11.65 11.16 -30.58
N TRP A 135 10.58 10.62 -29.98
CA TRP A 135 10.29 10.81 -28.56
C TRP A 135 11.41 10.23 -27.68
N ILE A 136 11.85 8.99 -27.93
CA ILE A 136 12.96 8.35 -27.19
C ILE A 136 14.23 9.21 -27.26
N VAL A 137 14.61 9.63 -28.47
CA VAL A 137 15.79 10.48 -28.71
C VAL A 137 15.69 11.83 -28.00
N GLY A 138 14.48 12.41 -27.92
CA GLY A 138 14.24 13.69 -27.24
C GLY A 138 14.09 13.62 -25.72
N ASN A 139 14.03 12.43 -25.11
CA ASN A 139 13.70 12.26 -23.68
C ASN A 139 14.74 11.42 -22.90
N GLN A 140 16.00 11.34 -23.37
CA GLN A 140 17.09 10.82 -22.55
C GLN A 140 17.37 11.78 -21.38
N LEU A 141 17.50 11.25 -20.17
CA LEU A 141 17.80 12.01 -18.95
C LEU A 141 19.29 12.39 -18.89
N PRO A 142 19.68 13.43 -18.09
CA PRO A 142 21.06 13.91 -18.02
C PRO A 142 22.09 12.90 -17.50
N ASP A 143 21.65 11.80 -16.87
CA ASP A 143 22.47 10.68 -16.42
C ASP A 143 22.64 9.58 -17.49
N GLY A 144 22.07 9.76 -18.69
CA GLY A 144 22.05 8.78 -19.78
C GLY A 144 20.87 7.79 -19.71
N SER A 145 20.09 7.79 -18.63
CA SER A 145 18.96 6.87 -18.47
C SER A 145 17.68 7.37 -19.16
N TRP A 146 16.65 6.52 -19.16
CA TRP A 146 15.26 6.90 -19.34
C TRP A 146 14.45 6.37 -18.14
N GLY A 147 13.28 6.95 -17.89
CA GLY A 147 12.38 6.60 -16.78
C GLY A 147 11.78 7.87 -16.17
N ASP A 148 11.29 7.80 -14.94
CA ASP A 148 10.70 8.97 -14.28
C ASP A 148 11.77 10.05 -13.96
N SER A 149 11.47 11.31 -14.25
CA SER A 149 12.39 12.44 -14.10
C SER A 149 12.43 13.05 -12.69
N PHE A 150 11.47 12.73 -11.84
CA PHE A 150 11.33 13.25 -10.47
C PHE A 150 11.70 12.19 -9.41
N LEU A 151 11.39 10.92 -9.69
CA LEU A 151 11.68 9.78 -8.83
C LEU A 151 12.74 8.88 -9.47
N PHE A 152 13.70 8.42 -8.66
CA PHE A 152 14.67 7.41 -9.07
C PHE A 152 14.27 6.07 -8.44
N SER A 153 14.03 5.07 -9.28
CA SER A 153 14.06 3.64 -8.92
C SER A 153 15.03 2.96 -9.88
N ALA A 154 15.88 2.06 -9.39
CA ALA A 154 16.78 1.31 -10.27
C ALA A 154 15.98 0.33 -11.15
N TYR A 155 14.96 -0.35 -10.61
CA TYR A 155 14.08 -1.18 -11.41
C TYR A 155 13.41 -0.41 -12.57
N ASP A 156 12.94 0.82 -12.32
CA ASP A 156 12.41 1.71 -13.36
C ASP A 156 13.49 2.10 -14.39
N ARG A 157 14.57 2.75 -13.93
CA ARG A 157 15.59 3.31 -14.83
C ARG A 157 16.28 2.23 -15.66
N MET A 158 16.58 1.07 -15.08
CA MET A 158 17.23 -0.03 -15.79
C MET A 158 16.32 -0.65 -16.86
N THR A 159 15.01 -0.75 -16.58
CA THR A 159 14.01 -1.27 -17.54
C THR A 159 13.81 -0.33 -18.73
N ASN A 160 13.53 0.94 -18.45
CA ASN A 160 13.30 1.96 -19.47
C ASN A 160 14.55 2.18 -20.32
N THR A 161 15.72 2.31 -19.70
CA THR A 161 16.99 2.55 -20.43
C THR A 161 17.35 1.38 -21.35
N LEU A 162 17.25 0.14 -20.86
CA LEU A 162 17.51 -1.03 -21.70
C LEU A 162 16.52 -1.10 -22.87
N ALA A 163 15.25 -0.72 -22.68
CA ALA A 163 14.24 -0.75 -23.73
C ALA A 163 14.54 0.29 -24.82
N CYS A 164 14.84 1.53 -24.44
CA CYS A 164 15.24 2.59 -25.36
C CYS A 164 16.49 2.23 -26.16
N VAL A 165 17.54 1.71 -25.50
CA VAL A 165 18.77 1.25 -26.16
C VAL A 165 18.50 0.09 -27.12
N VAL A 166 17.66 -0.89 -26.74
CA VAL A 166 17.22 -1.99 -27.62
C VAL A 166 16.48 -1.47 -28.85
N ALA A 167 15.56 -0.52 -28.68
CA ALA A 167 14.79 0.05 -29.79
C ALA A 167 15.66 0.85 -30.78
N LEU A 168 16.58 1.68 -30.27
CA LEU A 168 17.52 2.42 -31.12
C LEU A 168 18.52 1.50 -31.83
N THR A 169 19.08 0.52 -31.11
CA THR A 169 20.01 -0.47 -31.69
C THR A 169 19.34 -1.32 -32.77
N ARG A 170 18.08 -1.75 -32.57
CA ARG A 170 17.30 -2.53 -33.55
C ARG A 170 17.24 -1.87 -34.94
N TRP A 171 17.28 -0.54 -34.97
CA TRP A 171 17.23 0.27 -36.20
C TRP A 171 18.57 0.91 -36.58
N SER A 172 19.65 0.64 -35.83
CA SER A 172 20.97 1.26 -36.00
C SER A 172 20.95 2.79 -35.96
N LEU A 173 20.17 3.36 -35.03
CA LEU A 173 19.99 4.81 -34.84
C LEU A 173 20.72 5.33 -33.59
N GLU A 174 21.11 6.61 -33.64
CA GLU A 174 21.70 7.38 -32.53
C GLU A 174 22.74 6.62 -31.67
N PRO A 175 23.89 6.22 -32.23
CA PRO A 175 24.87 5.37 -31.54
C PRO A 175 25.47 6.01 -30.28
N GLU A 176 25.63 7.33 -30.24
CA GLU A 176 26.14 8.03 -29.05
C GLU A 176 25.09 8.10 -27.92
N ILE A 177 23.79 8.15 -28.23
CA ILE A 177 22.68 8.06 -27.27
C ILE A 177 22.54 6.62 -26.74
N CYS A 178 22.74 5.61 -27.60
CA CYS A 178 22.84 4.21 -27.17
C CYS A 178 24.00 4.01 -26.19
N LYS A 179 25.16 4.60 -26.48
CA LYS A 179 26.39 4.52 -25.69
C LYS A 179 26.28 5.18 -24.31
N THR A 180 25.64 6.34 -24.19
CA THR A 180 25.35 6.95 -22.88
C THR A 180 24.36 6.11 -22.07
N GLY A 181 23.33 5.55 -22.71
CA GLY A 181 22.42 4.60 -22.06
C GLY A 181 23.10 3.33 -21.58
N LEU A 182 24.04 2.78 -22.37
CA LEU A 182 24.83 1.61 -21.98
C LEU A 182 25.77 1.92 -20.82
N ALA A 183 26.43 3.08 -20.81
CA ALA A 183 27.26 3.50 -19.68
C ALA A 183 26.44 3.53 -18.37
N PHE A 184 25.26 4.16 -18.39
CA PHE A 184 24.35 4.16 -17.25
C PHE A 184 23.99 2.73 -16.78
N LEU A 185 23.65 1.82 -17.70
CA LEU A 185 23.29 0.44 -17.37
C LEU A 185 24.46 -0.31 -16.70
N HIS A 186 25.67 -0.23 -17.25
CA HIS A 186 26.86 -0.85 -16.66
C HIS A 186 27.18 -0.27 -15.27
N GLU A 187 27.06 1.06 -15.10
CA GLU A 187 27.36 1.76 -13.84
C GLU A 187 26.34 1.52 -12.71
N ASN A 188 25.10 1.11 -13.02
CA ASN A 188 24.00 1.06 -12.04
C ASN A 188 23.39 -0.34 -11.80
N MET A 189 23.86 -1.40 -12.48
CA MET A 189 23.38 -2.78 -12.29
C MET A 189 23.31 -3.27 -10.84
N TRP A 190 24.29 -2.89 -10.01
CA TRP A 190 24.39 -3.30 -8.61
C TRP A 190 23.20 -2.85 -7.77
N ARG A 191 22.56 -1.72 -8.12
CA ARG A 191 21.38 -1.20 -7.42
C ARG A 191 20.18 -2.13 -7.48
N LEU A 192 20.07 -3.00 -8.50
CA LEU A 192 19.01 -4.01 -8.60
C LEU A 192 19.13 -5.13 -7.55
N GLU A 193 20.24 -5.19 -6.81
CA GLU A 193 20.44 -6.12 -5.68
C GLU A 193 20.22 -5.44 -4.32
N GLU A 194 20.32 -4.10 -4.27
CA GLU A 194 20.11 -3.30 -3.05
C GLU A 194 18.69 -2.69 -2.95
N GLU A 195 18.01 -2.43 -4.07
CA GLU A 195 16.69 -1.80 -4.06
C GLU A 195 15.59 -2.76 -3.58
N GLU A 196 14.80 -2.29 -2.61
CA GLU A 196 13.75 -3.09 -1.97
C GLU A 196 12.74 -3.65 -2.96
N GLN A 197 12.36 -4.91 -2.79
CA GLN A 197 11.44 -5.61 -3.69
C GLN A 197 10.03 -4.99 -3.72
N GLU A 198 9.64 -4.19 -2.72
CA GLU A 198 8.39 -3.41 -2.74
C GLU A 198 8.37 -2.32 -3.83
N SER A 199 9.53 -1.79 -4.24
CA SER A 199 9.68 -0.80 -5.31
C SER A 199 9.66 -1.41 -6.72
N MET A 200 9.63 -2.74 -6.85
CA MET A 200 9.73 -3.44 -8.12
C MET A 200 8.46 -3.28 -8.98
N PRO A 201 8.52 -2.74 -10.22
CA PRO A 201 7.37 -2.57 -11.09
C PRO A 201 6.62 -3.86 -11.39
N ILE A 202 5.30 -3.75 -11.58
CA ILE A 202 4.44 -4.89 -11.87
C ILE A 202 4.91 -5.56 -13.18
N GLY A 203 5.23 -6.86 -13.09
CA GLY A 203 5.68 -7.65 -14.23
C GLY A 203 7.19 -7.57 -14.53
N PHE A 204 7.99 -6.81 -13.76
CA PHE A 204 9.43 -6.63 -14.01
C PHE A 204 10.21 -7.95 -14.24
N GLU A 205 10.01 -8.99 -13.41
CA GLU A 205 10.72 -10.28 -13.59
C GLU A 205 10.26 -11.08 -14.82
N ILE A 206 9.22 -10.62 -15.51
CA ILE A 206 8.69 -11.21 -16.74
C ILE A 206 9.07 -10.33 -17.95
N ALA A 207 8.94 -9.01 -17.83
CA ALA A 207 9.35 -8.02 -18.82
C ALA A 207 10.88 -7.98 -19.03
N PHE A 208 11.64 -7.69 -17.97
CA PHE A 208 13.07 -7.36 -18.05
C PHE A 208 13.93 -8.54 -18.56
N PRO A 209 13.74 -9.80 -18.13
CA PRO A 209 14.49 -10.92 -18.70
C PRO A 209 14.20 -11.23 -20.18
N SER A 210 12.99 -10.94 -20.67
CA SER A 210 12.65 -11.08 -22.09
C SER A 210 13.31 -9.99 -22.92
N LEU A 211 13.35 -8.76 -22.39
CA LEU A 211 14.08 -7.65 -22.98
C LEU A 211 15.60 -7.91 -23.03
N LEU A 212 16.18 -8.51 -21.98
CA LEU A 212 17.57 -8.97 -21.97
C LEU A 212 17.86 -10.05 -23.04
N GLN A 213 16.89 -10.92 -23.33
CA GLN A 213 17.02 -11.90 -24.42
C GLN A 213 17.06 -11.21 -25.79
N ILE A 214 16.25 -10.16 -26.00
CA ILE A 214 16.27 -9.35 -27.24
C ILE A 214 17.60 -8.59 -27.34
N ALA A 215 18.06 -7.94 -26.26
CA ALA A 215 19.33 -7.22 -26.23
C ALA A 215 20.53 -8.14 -26.61
N ARG A 216 20.56 -9.35 -26.06
CA ARG A 216 21.57 -10.37 -26.40
C ARG A 216 21.48 -10.81 -27.86
N GLY A 217 20.27 -10.95 -28.40
CA GLY A 217 20.04 -11.25 -29.82
C GLY A 217 20.49 -10.15 -30.78
N LEU A 218 20.53 -8.90 -30.31
CA LEU A 218 21.05 -7.74 -31.05
C LEU A 218 22.57 -7.52 -30.84
N GLY A 219 23.24 -8.34 -30.02
CA GLY A 219 24.66 -8.19 -29.73
C GLY A 219 25.00 -7.00 -28.83
N ILE A 220 24.04 -6.49 -28.06
CA ILE A 220 24.23 -5.35 -27.15
C ILE A 220 25.15 -5.76 -25.99
N ASP A 221 26.21 -4.98 -25.77
CA ASP A 221 27.15 -5.18 -24.67
C ASP A 221 26.54 -4.75 -23.33
N PHE A 222 26.04 -5.74 -22.59
CA PHE A 222 25.37 -5.59 -21.31
C PHE A 222 25.93 -6.62 -20.33
N PRO A 223 26.04 -6.32 -19.02
CA PRO A 223 26.57 -7.24 -18.01
C PRO A 223 25.61 -8.42 -17.68
N TYR A 224 25.44 -9.32 -18.65
CA TYR A 224 24.50 -10.45 -18.62
C TYR A 224 24.70 -11.47 -17.49
N ASP A 225 25.89 -11.52 -16.90
CA ASP A 225 26.28 -12.47 -15.85
C ASP A 225 26.26 -11.84 -14.44
N HIS A 226 25.77 -10.60 -14.31
CA HIS A 226 25.75 -9.87 -13.04
C HIS A 226 24.89 -10.57 -11.96
N PRO A 227 25.35 -10.70 -10.69
CA PRO A 227 24.64 -11.43 -9.63
C PRO A 227 23.17 -11.05 -9.43
N ALA A 228 22.84 -9.75 -9.40
CA ALA A 228 21.47 -9.22 -9.37
C ALA A 228 20.49 -9.85 -10.39
N LEU A 229 20.96 -10.34 -11.54
CA LEU A 229 20.09 -10.99 -12.53
C LEU A 229 19.66 -12.41 -12.10
N GLN A 230 20.44 -13.09 -11.26
CA GLN A 230 20.20 -14.49 -10.87
C GLN A 230 18.92 -14.62 -10.04
N SER A 231 18.67 -13.68 -9.13
CA SER A 231 17.42 -13.60 -8.35
C SER A 231 16.22 -13.30 -9.25
N ILE A 232 16.37 -12.40 -10.23
CA ILE A 232 15.33 -12.03 -11.19
C ILE A 232 14.95 -13.25 -12.07
N TYR A 233 15.93 -13.99 -12.61
CA TYR A 233 15.68 -15.22 -13.37
C TYR A 233 15.03 -16.32 -12.50
N ALA A 234 15.43 -16.46 -11.24
CA ALA A 234 14.80 -17.41 -10.32
C ALA A 234 13.33 -17.05 -10.03
N ASN A 235 13.05 -15.77 -9.79
CA ASN A 235 11.69 -15.26 -9.57
C ASN A 235 10.81 -15.41 -10.82
N ARG A 236 11.36 -15.14 -12.02
CA ARG A 236 10.70 -15.43 -13.31
C ARG A 236 10.24 -16.89 -13.38
N GLU A 237 11.16 -17.82 -13.11
CA GLU A 237 10.89 -19.26 -13.18
C GLU A 237 9.84 -19.71 -12.16
N ILE A 238 9.79 -19.08 -10.97
CA ILE A 238 8.74 -19.33 -9.97
C ILE A 238 7.38 -18.79 -10.45
N LYS A 239 7.34 -17.57 -11.01
CA LYS A 239 6.10 -16.97 -11.55
C LYS A 239 5.57 -17.76 -12.74
N LEU A 240 6.39 -18.07 -13.74
CA LEU A 240 5.99 -18.83 -14.93
C LEU A 240 5.45 -20.23 -14.61
N LYS A 241 5.96 -20.89 -13.56
CA LYS A 241 5.45 -22.20 -13.09
C LYS A 241 4.14 -22.11 -12.31
N ARG A 242 3.84 -20.96 -11.70
CA ARG A 242 2.54 -20.69 -11.03
C ARG A 242 1.46 -20.30 -12.03
N ILE A 243 1.81 -19.70 -13.17
CA ILE A 243 0.88 -19.29 -14.21
C ILE A 243 0.30 -20.52 -14.94
N PRO A 244 -1.02 -20.78 -14.87
CA PRO A 244 -1.63 -21.86 -15.62
C PRO A 244 -1.74 -21.45 -17.10
N LYS A 245 -0.77 -21.88 -17.93
CA LYS A 245 -0.69 -21.56 -19.38
C LYS A 245 -2.01 -21.79 -20.12
N ASP A 246 -2.77 -22.81 -19.73
CA ASP A 246 -4.10 -23.09 -20.31
C ASP A 246 -5.12 -21.98 -20.04
N MET A 247 -5.13 -21.37 -18.85
CA MET A 247 -6.11 -20.33 -18.47
C MET A 247 -5.82 -18.99 -19.12
N MET A 248 -4.53 -18.61 -19.23
CA MET A 248 -4.06 -17.40 -19.92
C MET A 248 -4.63 -17.28 -21.34
N HIS A 249 -4.87 -18.43 -22.00
CA HIS A 249 -5.39 -18.52 -23.36
C HIS A 249 -6.90 -18.84 -23.42
N ARG A 250 -7.62 -18.76 -22.30
CA ARG A 250 -9.05 -19.09 -22.20
C ARG A 250 -9.89 -17.98 -21.57
N VAL A 251 -9.33 -17.23 -20.62
CA VAL A 251 -10.02 -16.13 -19.93
C VAL A 251 -9.10 -14.90 -19.81
N PRO A 252 -9.65 -13.68 -19.81
CA PRO A 252 -8.87 -12.48 -19.50
C PRO A 252 -8.24 -12.58 -18.10
N THR A 253 -6.98 -12.17 -17.98
CA THR A 253 -6.22 -12.11 -16.72
C THR A 253 -5.23 -10.96 -16.79
N SER A 254 -4.65 -10.54 -15.67
CA SER A 254 -3.61 -9.50 -15.62
C SER A 254 -2.36 -9.81 -16.47
N ILE A 255 -2.12 -11.08 -16.84
CA ILE A 255 -1.02 -11.49 -17.73
C ILE A 255 -1.15 -10.87 -19.13
N LEU A 256 -2.38 -10.52 -19.57
CA LEU A 256 -2.60 -9.80 -20.83
C LEU A 256 -1.91 -8.43 -20.88
N HIS A 257 -1.51 -7.88 -19.74
CA HIS A 257 -0.83 -6.60 -19.63
C HIS A 257 0.69 -6.67 -19.89
N SER A 258 1.27 -7.88 -19.92
CA SER A 258 2.73 -8.11 -20.02
C SER A 258 3.07 -9.26 -20.98
N LEU A 259 2.36 -9.34 -22.11
CA LEU A 259 2.52 -10.41 -23.10
C LEU A 259 3.89 -10.39 -23.79
N GLU A 260 4.50 -9.21 -23.92
CA GLU A 260 5.86 -9.00 -24.42
C GLU A 260 6.93 -9.67 -23.55
N GLY A 261 6.63 -9.89 -22.28
CA GLY A 261 7.45 -10.66 -21.36
C GLY A 261 7.27 -12.18 -21.45
N MET A 262 6.27 -12.71 -22.15
CA MET A 262 5.81 -14.10 -22.00
C MET A 262 6.20 -15.05 -23.16
N PRO A 263 6.77 -16.23 -22.88
CA PRO A 263 7.12 -17.24 -23.89
C PRO A 263 5.95 -18.18 -24.26
N ASP A 264 6.03 -18.75 -25.46
CA ASP A 264 5.14 -19.80 -26.00
C ASP A 264 3.64 -19.41 -26.10
N LEU A 265 3.34 -18.21 -26.61
CA LEU A 265 1.98 -17.68 -26.72
C LEU A 265 1.20 -18.22 -27.95
N ASP A 266 -0.05 -18.60 -27.74
CA ASP A 266 -1.02 -18.96 -28.78
C ASP A 266 -1.87 -17.74 -29.15
N TRP A 267 -1.39 -16.98 -30.14
CA TRP A 267 -2.07 -15.80 -30.67
C TRP A 267 -3.47 -16.07 -31.23
N GLY A 268 -3.71 -17.27 -31.78
CA GLY A 268 -5.02 -17.71 -32.27
C GLY A 268 -6.06 -17.91 -31.15
N LYS A 269 -5.61 -17.99 -29.90
CA LYS A 269 -6.44 -17.88 -28.70
C LYS A 269 -6.41 -16.45 -28.12
N LEU A 270 -5.25 -15.82 -27.95
CA LEU A 270 -5.13 -14.50 -27.32
C LEU A 270 -5.94 -13.41 -28.03
N LEU A 271 -5.99 -13.38 -29.37
CA LEU A 271 -6.78 -12.39 -30.12
C LEU A 271 -8.31 -12.44 -29.82
N LYS A 272 -8.79 -13.48 -29.14
CA LYS A 272 -10.19 -13.60 -28.66
C LYS A 272 -10.42 -12.97 -27.28
N LEU A 273 -9.33 -12.63 -26.58
CA LEU A 273 -9.32 -11.98 -25.25
C LEU A 273 -8.97 -10.49 -25.32
N GLN A 274 -8.68 -9.99 -26.53
CA GLN A 274 -8.41 -8.58 -26.84
C GLN A 274 -9.54 -7.66 -26.36
N SER A 275 -9.17 -6.51 -25.79
CA SER A 275 -10.11 -5.47 -25.36
C SER A 275 -10.89 -4.89 -26.56
N SER A 276 -12.08 -4.32 -26.28
CA SER A 276 -12.97 -3.74 -27.30
C SER A 276 -12.33 -2.64 -28.16
N ASN A 277 -11.34 -1.91 -27.62
CA ASN A 277 -10.57 -0.88 -28.31
C ASN A 277 -9.38 -1.41 -29.15
N GLY A 278 -9.10 -2.71 -29.15
CA GLY A 278 -7.97 -3.33 -29.85
C GLY A 278 -6.71 -3.57 -29.02
N SER A 279 -6.66 -3.07 -27.78
CA SER A 279 -5.55 -3.30 -26.86
C SER A 279 -5.58 -4.70 -26.23
N PHE A 280 -4.43 -5.12 -25.69
CA PHE A 280 -4.32 -6.19 -24.72
C PHE A 280 -4.26 -5.58 -23.31
N LEU A 281 -5.39 -5.64 -22.60
CA LEU A 281 -5.59 -5.07 -21.26
C LEU A 281 -4.99 -3.65 -21.12
N TYR A 282 -5.23 -2.79 -22.12
CA TYR A 282 -4.81 -1.40 -22.14
C TYR A 282 -3.30 -1.12 -22.13
N SER A 283 -2.43 -2.14 -22.21
CA SER A 283 -0.97 -1.99 -22.28
C SER A 283 -0.49 -1.74 -23.72
N PRO A 284 0.22 -0.64 -24.01
CA PRO A 284 0.82 -0.41 -25.32
C PRO A 284 1.97 -1.37 -25.63
N SER A 285 2.83 -1.73 -24.67
CA SER A 285 3.90 -2.73 -24.89
C SER A 285 3.35 -4.10 -25.28
N ALA A 286 2.39 -4.65 -24.53
CA ALA A 286 1.76 -5.92 -24.84
C ALA A 286 1.01 -5.87 -26.19
N THR A 287 0.36 -4.74 -26.51
CA THR A 287 -0.35 -4.56 -27.78
C THR A 287 0.59 -4.38 -28.98
N ALA A 288 1.72 -3.69 -28.80
CA ALA A 288 2.77 -3.56 -29.80
C ALA A 288 3.44 -4.91 -30.09
N TYR A 289 3.69 -5.72 -29.05
CA TYR A 289 4.18 -7.08 -29.22
C TYR A 289 3.16 -7.97 -29.95
N ALA A 290 1.88 -7.93 -29.56
CA ALA A 290 0.82 -8.63 -30.29
C ALA A 290 0.75 -8.20 -31.77
N LEU A 291 0.89 -6.90 -32.06
CA LEU A 291 0.95 -6.38 -33.42
C LEU A 291 2.14 -6.95 -34.21
N MET A 292 3.34 -7.00 -33.62
CA MET A 292 4.52 -7.60 -34.24
C MET A 292 4.36 -9.09 -34.54
N GLN A 293 3.64 -9.84 -33.71
CA GLN A 293 3.45 -11.29 -33.89
C GLN A 293 2.27 -11.65 -34.81
N THR A 294 1.34 -10.73 -35.09
CA THR A 294 0.05 -11.06 -35.75
C THR A 294 -0.35 -10.16 -36.91
N GLY A 295 0.16 -8.92 -36.97
CA GLY A 295 -0.34 -7.90 -37.90
C GLY A 295 -1.78 -7.45 -37.63
N ASP A 296 -2.36 -7.70 -36.45
CA ASP A 296 -3.77 -7.40 -36.20
C ASP A 296 -4.10 -5.91 -36.36
N LYS A 297 -5.14 -5.62 -37.14
CA LYS A 297 -5.54 -4.26 -37.49
C LYS A 297 -6.10 -3.48 -36.30
N LYS A 298 -6.70 -4.12 -35.30
CA LYS A 298 -7.17 -3.39 -34.11
C LYS A 298 -6.02 -3.04 -33.18
N CYS A 299 -5.04 -3.94 -33.02
CA CYS A 299 -3.78 -3.60 -32.33
C CYS A 299 -3.08 -2.43 -33.03
N PHE A 300 -3.00 -2.43 -34.37
CA PHE A 300 -2.50 -1.26 -35.12
C PHE A 300 -3.30 0.01 -34.83
N ASN A 301 -4.64 -0.03 -34.95
CA ASN A 301 -5.49 1.14 -34.73
C ASN A 301 -5.35 1.72 -33.30
N TYR A 302 -5.18 0.85 -32.29
CA TYR A 302 -4.96 1.28 -30.91
C TYR A 302 -3.63 2.00 -30.76
N ILE A 303 -2.53 1.39 -31.23
CA ILE A 303 -1.18 1.97 -31.14
C ILE A 303 -1.07 3.27 -31.96
N ASP A 304 -1.61 3.29 -33.19
CA ASP A 304 -1.67 4.49 -34.04
C ASP A 304 -2.45 5.64 -33.38
N GLY A 305 -3.53 5.33 -32.65
CA GLY A 305 -4.33 6.30 -31.90
C GLY A 305 -3.55 6.93 -30.74
N ILE A 306 -2.94 6.12 -29.87
CA ILE A 306 -2.18 6.64 -28.71
C ILE A 306 -0.89 7.37 -29.14
N VAL A 307 -0.19 6.89 -30.17
CA VAL A 307 1.01 7.57 -30.72
C VAL A 307 0.65 8.97 -31.23
N LYS A 308 -0.57 9.16 -31.75
CA LYS A 308 -1.07 10.48 -32.16
C LYS A 308 -1.57 11.33 -31.00
N LYS A 309 -2.17 10.75 -29.95
CA LYS A 309 -2.64 11.50 -28.77
C LYS A 309 -1.49 12.07 -27.94
N PHE A 310 -0.38 11.35 -27.83
CA PHE A 310 0.77 11.69 -26.98
C PHE A 310 2.06 12.10 -27.74
N ASP A 311 1.93 12.56 -29.00
CA ASP A 311 3.06 12.98 -29.88
C ASP A 311 4.28 12.03 -29.85
N GLY A 312 4.00 10.72 -29.93
CA GLY A 312 5.01 9.66 -29.92
C GLY A 312 5.35 9.06 -28.55
N GLY A 313 5.07 9.71 -27.42
CA GLY A 313 5.38 9.17 -26.08
C GLY A 313 4.19 8.44 -25.47
N VAL A 314 4.04 7.13 -25.68
CA VAL A 314 2.87 6.41 -25.18
C VAL A 314 2.98 6.14 -23.66
N PRO A 315 1.87 6.17 -22.89
CA PRO A 315 1.87 5.79 -21.48
C PRO A 315 2.05 4.27 -21.30
N ASN A 316 2.13 3.80 -20.06
CA ASN A 316 2.10 2.36 -19.76
C ASN A 316 0.70 1.74 -19.89
N VAL A 317 -0.35 2.54 -19.68
CA VAL A 317 -1.75 2.10 -19.81
C VAL A 317 -2.61 3.18 -20.49
N TYR A 318 -3.57 2.80 -21.36
CA TYR A 318 -4.56 3.77 -21.86
C TYR A 318 -5.90 3.17 -22.36
N PRO A 319 -7.07 3.77 -22.05
CA PRO A 319 -7.31 4.96 -21.21
C PRO A 319 -7.12 4.71 -19.71
N VAL A 320 -7.27 5.76 -18.89
CA VAL A 320 -7.37 5.72 -17.41
C VAL A 320 -8.60 6.48 -16.91
N ASP A 321 -9.66 6.48 -17.72
CA ASP A 321 -10.82 7.35 -17.56
C ASP A 321 -11.57 7.11 -16.25
N LEU A 322 -11.82 5.86 -15.86
CA LEU A 322 -12.52 5.59 -14.60
C LEU A 322 -11.63 5.93 -13.40
N PHE A 323 -10.37 5.49 -13.42
CA PHE A 323 -9.39 5.78 -12.37
C PHE A 323 -9.29 7.29 -12.09
N GLU A 324 -9.14 8.13 -13.12
CA GLU A 324 -9.02 9.57 -12.97
C GLU A 324 -10.27 10.20 -12.32
N HIS A 325 -11.46 9.89 -12.84
CA HIS A 325 -12.75 10.37 -12.30
C HIS A 325 -13.00 9.91 -10.85
N ILE A 326 -12.54 8.72 -10.48
CA ILE A 326 -12.69 8.15 -9.14
C ILE A 326 -11.68 8.78 -8.17
N TRP A 327 -10.39 8.83 -8.53
CA TRP A 327 -9.34 9.32 -7.64
C TRP A 327 -9.43 10.82 -7.42
N ILE A 328 -9.79 11.63 -8.43
CA ILE A 328 -9.87 13.08 -8.24
C ILE A 328 -10.96 13.47 -7.23
N VAL A 329 -12.10 12.77 -7.23
CA VAL A 329 -13.17 12.98 -6.24
C VAL A 329 -12.71 12.56 -4.84
N ASP A 330 -12.02 11.42 -4.68
CA ASP A 330 -11.44 11.05 -3.37
C ASP A 330 -10.46 12.10 -2.84
N ARG A 331 -9.65 12.70 -3.72
CA ARG A 331 -8.68 13.74 -3.34
C ARG A 331 -9.39 15.03 -2.93
N LEU A 332 -10.38 15.51 -3.71
CA LEU A 332 -11.15 16.71 -3.38
C LEU A 332 -11.94 16.57 -2.08
N GLU A 333 -12.50 15.39 -1.79
CA GLU A 333 -13.17 15.11 -0.52
C GLU A 333 -12.20 15.05 0.65
N ARG A 334 -11.09 14.30 0.54
CA ARG A 334 -10.12 14.12 1.63
C ARG A 334 -9.36 15.40 1.98
N LEU A 335 -9.20 16.32 1.03
CA LEU A 335 -8.67 17.66 1.26
C LEU A 335 -9.71 18.63 1.85
N GLY A 336 -10.99 18.22 1.98
CA GLY A 336 -12.05 19.05 2.52
C GLY A 336 -12.46 20.22 1.61
N ILE A 337 -12.16 20.15 0.31
CA ILE A 337 -12.41 21.23 -0.67
C ILE A 337 -13.51 20.92 -1.69
N SER A 338 -14.09 19.72 -1.66
CA SER A 338 -15.18 19.26 -2.54
C SER A 338 -16.38 20.22 -2.63
N ARG A 339 -16.62 21.04 -1.59
CA ARG A 339 -17.69 22.07 -1.56
C ARG A 339 -17.61 23.07 -2.73
N TYR A 340 -16.44 23.33 -3.32
CA TYR A 340 -16.28 24.26 -4.44
C TYR A 340 -16.56 23.61 -5.82
N PHE A 341 -16.74 22.28 -5.85
CA PHE A 341 -16.74 21.47 -7.07
C PHE A 341 -17.94 20.50 -7.15
N GLN A 342 -19.04 20.81 -6.45
CA GLN A 342 -20.18 19.88 -6.30
C GLN A 342 -20.80 19.46 -7.64
N ARG A 343 -20.86 20.36 -8.62
CA ARG A 343 -21.39 20.08 -9.96
C ARG A 343 -20.46 19.12 -10.70
N GLU A 344 -19.17 19.43 -10.67
CA GLU A 344 -18.10 18.74 -11.37
C GLU A 344 -17.92 17.32 -10.80
N ILE A 345 -17.94 17.19 -9.47
CA ILE A 345 -17.97 15.90 -8.75
C ILE A 345 -19.21 15.09 -9.14
N LYS A 346 -20.39 15.71 -9.25
CA LYS A 346 -21.59 15.00 -9.71
C LYS A 346 -21.42 14.49 -11.15
N GLN A 347 -20.85 15.30 -12.05
CA GLN A 347 -20.55 14.89 -13.43
C GLN A 347 -19.55 13.71 -13.47
N CYS A 348 -18.54 13.68 -12.59
CA CYS A 348 -17.63 12.54 -12.45
C CYS A 348 -18.38 11.28 -11.99
N MET A 349 -19.23 11.38 -10.98
CA MET A 349 -20.01 10.23 -10.49
C MET A 349 -21.10 9.77 -11.47
N ASP A 350 -21.70 10.67 -12.26
CA ASP A 350 -22.58 10.32 -13.39
C ASP A 350 -21.82 9.54 -14.49
N TYR A 351 -20.53 9.82 -14.70
CA TYR A 351 -19.68 9.07 -15.63
C TYR A 351 -19.36 7.69 -15.08
N VAL A 352 -18.84 7.61 -13.85
CA VAL A 352 -18.47 6.33 -13.20
C VAL A 352 -19.70 5.42 -13.06
N ASN A 353 -20.86 5.96 -12.68
CA ASN A 353 -22.10 5.18 -12.59
C ASN A 353 -22.59 4.64 -13.95
N ARG A 354 -22.28 5.33 -15.07
CA ARG A 354 -22.64 4.88 -16.43
C ARG A 354 -21.84 3.63 -16.85
N HIS A 355 -20.64 3.46 -16.31
CA HIS A 355 -19.75 2.35 -16.62
C HIS A 355 -19.61 1.34 -15.47
N TRP A 356 -20.35 1.53 -14.37
CA TRP A 356 -20.45 0.59 -13.25
C TRP A 356 -21.14 -0.72 -13.68
N THR A 357 -20.64 -1.85 -13.19
CA THR A 357 -21.25 -3.17 -13.43
C THR A 357 -21.28 -4.01 -12.14
N GLU A 358 -22.18 -5.00 -12.07
CA GLU A 358 -22.20 -5.99 -10.98
C GLU A 358 -21.06 -7.02 -11.05
N GLU A 359 -20.29 -7.05 -12.15
CA GLU A 359 -19.02 -7.80 -12.23
C GLU A 359 -17.86 -7.02 -11.60
N GLY A 360 -17.98 -5.69 -11.50
CA GLY A 360 -16.95 -4.76 -11.06
C GLY A 360 -16.56 -3.77 -12.15
N ILE A 361 -15.49 -3.02 -11.89
CA ILE A 361 -14.85 -2.13 -12.85
C ILE A 361 -13.33 -2.28 -12.78
N CYS A 362 -12.62 -1.47 -13.56
CA CYS A 362 -11.17 -1.34 -13.59
C CYS A 362 -10.84 0.12 -13.94
N TRP A 363 -9.56 0.48 -14.00
CA TRP A 363 -9.09 1.84 -14.29
C TRP A 363 -9.64 2.45 -15.60
N ALA A 364 -10.06 1.59 -16.55
CA ALA A 364 -10.59 1.95 -17.86
C ALA A 364 -12.01 1.43 -18.11
N ARG A 365 -12.83 2.20 -18.83
CA ARG A 365 -14.19 1.77 -19.24
C ARG A 365 -14.18 0.53 -20.15
N ASN A 366 -15.25 -0.25 -20.03
CA ASN A 366 -15.53 -1.44 -20.85
C ASN A 366 -14.44 -2.52 -20.74
N SER A 367 -13.82 -2.66 -19.57
CA SER A 367 -12.78 -3.67 -19.31
C SER A 367 -13.36 -5.07 -19.13
N ASN A 368 -12.70 -6.05 -19.76
CA ASN A 368 -12.98 -7.48 -19.61
C ASN A 368 -12.26 -8.10 -18.39
N VAL A 369 -11.53 -7.28 -17.62
CA VAL A 369 -10.84 -7.64 -16.36
C VAL A 369 -11.21 -6.57 -15.34
N GLN A 370 -11.57 -6.98 -14.13
CA GLN A 370 -11.95 -6.09 -13.05
C GLN A 370 -10.96 -6.23 -11.89
N ASP A 371 -10.80 -5.16 -11.11
CA ASP A 371 -9.93 -5.14 -9.93
C ASP A 371 -10.63 -4.55 -8.70
N VAL A 372 -10.14 -4.94 -7.52
CA VAL A 372 -10.76 -4.56 -6.24
C VAL A 372 -10.46 -3.12 -5.82
N ASP A 373 -9.46 -2.45 -6.38
CA ASP A 373 -9.01 -1.11 -5.97
C ASP A 373 -9.95 -0.05 -6.58
N ASP A 374 -10.06 -0.04 -7.91
CA ASP A 374 -11.03 0.78 -8.65
C ASP A 374 -12.47 0.43 -8.25
N THR A 375 -12.80 -0.87 -8.16
CA THR A 375 -14.16 -1.30 -7.76
C THR A 375 -14.52 -0.85 -6.34
N ALA A 376 -13.60 -0.97 -5.36
CA ALA A 376 -13.88 -0.52 -4.00
C ALA A 376 -13.98 1.01 -3.90
N MET A 377 -13.15 1.74 -4.64
CA MET A 377 -13.19 3.20 -4.67
C MET A 377 -14.48 3.72 -5.31
N ALA A 378 -14.86 3.21 -6.49
CA ALA A 378 -16.12 3.55 -7.13
C ALA A 378 -17.33 3.16 -6.29
N PHE A 379 -17.40 1.92 -5.77
CA PHE A 379 -18.47 1.50 -4.86
C PHE A 379 -18.66 2.48 -3.70
N ARG A 380 -17.54 2.88 -3.07
CA ARG A 380 -17.56 3.78 -1.92
C ARG A 380 -18.07 5.16 -2.30
N LEU A 381 -17.54 5.77 -3.36
CA LEU A 381 -17.94 7.11 -3.78
C LEU A 381 -19.36 7.13 -4.33
N LEU A 382 -19.74 6.19 -5.20
CA LEU A 382 -21.10 6.08 -5.73
C LEU A 382 -22.13 5.95 -4.59
N ARG A 383 -21.88 5.10 -3.59
CA ARG A 383 -22.78 5.01 -2.42
C ARG A 383 -22.79 6.29 -1.58
N MET A 384 -21.64 6.93 -1.34
CA MET A 384 -21.56 8.20 -0.60
C MET A 384 -22.30 9.35 -1.32
N HIS A 385 -22.35 9.34 -2.65
CA HIS A 385 -23.10 10.29 -3.47
C HIS A 385 -24.56 9.86 -3.76
N GLY A 386 -25.05 8.82 -3.10
CA GLY A 386 -26.46 8.39 -3.15
C GLY A 386 -26.85 7.54 -4.36
N TYR A 387 -25.89 7.06 -5.16
CA TYR A 387 -26.15 6.10 -6.24
C TYR A 387 -26.39 4.69 -5.66
N ASN A 388 -27.31 3.94 -6.27
CA ASN A 388 -27.68 2.60 -5.82
C ASN A 388 -26.68 1.54 -6.30
N VAL A 389 -25.62 1.31 -5.53
CA VAL A 389 -24.62 0.24 -5.78
C VAL A 389 -24.71 -0.89 -4.75
N SER A 390 -24.76 -2.12 -5.26
CA SER A 390 -24.91 -3.33 -4.47
C SER A 390 -23.56 -3.87 -3.99
N PRO A 391 -23.43 -4.38 -2.74
CA PRO A 391 -22.21 -5.00 -2.27
C PRO A 391 -21.96 -6.39 -2.89
N SER A 392 -22.89 -6.90 -3.72
CA SER A 392 -22.70 -8.18 -4.45
C SER A 392 -21.46 -8.17 -5.34
N VAL A 393 -21.05 -7.00 -5.84
CA VAL A 393 -19.85 -6.82 -6.65
C VAL A 393 -18.58 -7.40 -6.01
N PHE A 394 -18.49 -7.37 -4.67
CA PHE A 394 -17.32 -7.89 -3.95
C PHE A 394 -17.22 -9.42 -3.97
N LYS A 395 -18.27 -10.15 -4.40
CA LYS A 395 -18.22 -11.61 -4.57
C LYS A 395 -17.26 -12.03 -5.68
N ASN A 396 -17.03 -11.17 -6.66
CA ASN A 396 -16.13 -11.44 -7.79
C ASN A 396 -14.65 -11.33 -7.36
N PHE A 397 -14.41 -10.73 -6.19
CA PHE A 397 -13.11 -10.55 -5.55
C PHE A 397 -12.93 -11.42 -4.29
N GLU A 398 -13.89 -12.29 -3.98
CA GLU A 398 -13.89 -13.20 -2.83
C GLU A 398 -13.80 -14.66 -3.29
N LYS A 399 -12.85 -15.43 -2.75
CA LYS A 399 -12.77 -16.87 -2.96
C LYS A 399 -12.31 -17.57 -1.69
N ASP A 400 -12.99 -18.65 -1.33
CA ASP A 400 -12.68 -19.51 -0.17
C ASP A 400 -12.59 -18.75 1.18
N GLY A 401 -13.15 -17.54 1.25
CA GLY A 401 -13.14 -16.63 2.41
C GLY A 401 -12.05 -15.55 2.38
N GLU A 402 -11.17 -15.56 1.38
CA GLU A 402 -10.13 -14.56 1.15
C GLU A 402 -10.50 -13.59 0.02
N PHE A 403 -10.03 -12.34 0.12
CA PHE A 403 -10.16 -11.37 -0.97
C PHE A 403 -8.85 -11.23 -1.76
N PHE A 404 -8.93 -10.83 -3.02
CA PHE A 404 -7.78 -10.62 -3.91
C PHE A 404 -7.98 -9.39 -4.80
N CYS A 405 -6.89 -8.84 -5.36
CA CYS A 405 -6.99 -7.66 -6.23
C CYS A 405 -7.44 -8.01 -7.65
N PHE A 406 -6.77 -8.96 -8.31
CA PHE A 406 -7.19 -9.53 -9.60
C PHE A 406 -7.42 -11.05 -9.46
N VAL A 407 -8.37 -11.59 -10.21
CA VAL A 407 -8.65 -13.03 -10.27
C VAL A 407 -7.38 -13.80 -10.69
N GLY A 408 -6.83 -14.59 -9.77
CA GLY A 408 -5.64 -15.42 -10.02
C GLY A 408 -4.29 -14.75 -9.75
N GLN A 409 -4.23 -13.53 -9.21
CA GLN A 409 -2.98 -12.92 -8.76
C GLN A 409 -2.41 -13.64 -7.52
N SER A 410 -1.08 -13.76 -7.41
CA SER A 410 -0.41 -14.44 -6.30
C SER A 410 0.05 -13.55 -5.14
N THR A 411 -0.10 -12.23 -5.27
CA THR A 411 0.25 -11.20 -4.27
C THR A 411 -0.90 -10.19 -4.20
N GLN A 412 -0.97 -9.38 -3.14
CA GLN A 412 -2.06 -8.42 -2.94
C GLN A 412 -1.53 -6.99 -2.87
N ALA A 413 -2.12 -6.08 -3.65
CA ALA A 413 -1.78 -4.66 -3.58
C ALA A 413 -2.30 -4.07 -2.26
N VAL A 414 -1.42 -3.40 -1.51
CA VAL A 414 -1.76 -2.73 -0.24
C VAL A 414 -2.83 -1.67 -0.46
N THR A 415 -2.79 -0.97 -1.60
CA THR A 415 -3.80 0.04 -2.01
C THR A 415 -5.19 -0.56 -2.16
N GLY A 416 -5.33 -1.66 -2.93
CA GLY A 416 -6.60 -2.33 -3.14
C GLY A 416 -7.20 -2.88 -1.86
N MET A 417 -6.37 -3.43 -0.97
CA MET A 417 -6.82 -3.86 0.36
C MET A 417 -7.20 -2.68 1.27
N TYR A 418 -6.49 -1.55 1.20
CA TYR A 418 -6.84 -0.32 1.91
C TYR A 418 -8.15 0.28 1.43
N ASN A 419 -8.39 0.34 0.11
CA ASN A 419 -9.62 0.88 -0.44
C ASN A 419 -10.81 -0.07 -0.25
N LEU A 420 -10.60 -1.39 -0.32
CA LEU A 420 -11.57 -2.40 0.13
C LEU A 420 -11.93 -2.22 1.62
N ASN A 421 -10.96 -1.89 2.48
CA ASN A 421 -11.24 -1.56 3.88
C ASN A 421 -12.13 -0.32 3.98
N ARG A 422 -11.83 0.76 3.25
CA ARG A 422 -12.65 1.99 3.24
C ARG A 422 -14.06 1.74 2.74
N ALA A 423 -14.23 0.94 1.68
CA ALA A 423 -15.54 0.52 1.18
C ALA A 423 -16.33 -0.29 2.23
N SER A 424 -15.65 -1.13 3.01
CA SER A 424 -16.27 -1.94 4.07
C SER A 424 -16.82 -1.16 5.27
N GLN A 425 -16.44 0.12 5.41
CA GLN A 425 -16.87 0.97 6.52
C GLN A 425 -18.27 1.58 6.31
N ILE A 426 -18.67 1.82 5.05
CA ILE A 426 -20.01 2.39 4.69
C ILE A 426 -21.09 1.31 4.52
N ARG A 427 -21.06 0.31 5.42
CA ARG A 427 -21.86 -0.91 5.39
C ARG A 427 -23.24 -0.70 6.01
N PHE A 428 -24.29 -1.14 5.31
CA PHE A 428 -25.66 -1.21 5.82
C PHE A 428 -25.94 -2.57 6.52
N GLN A 429 -27.04 -2.63 7.27
CA GLN A 429 -27.42 -3.84 8.01
C GLN A 429 -27.73 -5.01 7.05
N GLY A 430 -27.13 -6.18 7.30
CA GLY A 430 -27.28 -7.39 6.47
C GLY A 430 -26.25 -7.55 5.35
N GLU A 431 -25.37 -6.57 5.13
CA GLU A 431 -24.33 -6.65 4.09
C GLU A 431 -23.09 -7.43 4.55
N ASP A 432 -23.25 -8.73 4.82
CA ASP A 432 -22.23 -9.57 5.46
C ASP A 432 -20.91 -9.69 4.67
N ILE A 433 -20.95 -9.51 3.34
CA ILE A 433 -19.72 -9.51 2.52
C ILE A 433 -18.79 -8.35 2.86
N LEU A 434 -19.33 -7.16 3.13
CA LEU A 434 -18.53 -6.04 3.61
C LEU A 434 -17.97 -6.29 5.02
N GLN A 435 -18.69 -7.04 5.87
CA GLN A 435 -18.15 -7.44 7.18
C GLN A 435 -16.94 -8.38 7.02
N ARG A 436 -16.98 -9.32 6.07
CA ARG A 436 -15.82 -10.19 5.75
C ARG A 436 -14.68 -9.40 5.11
N ALA A 437 -14.97 -8.52 4.15
CA ALA A 437 -14.00 -7.62 3.54
C ALA A 437 -13.28 -6.76 4.58
N ARG A 438 -14.00 -6.24 5.58
CA ARG A 438 -13.42 -5.49 6.71
C ARG A 438 -12.44 -6.35 7.52
N ILE A 439 -12.87 -7.55 7.91
CA ILE A 439 -12.05 -8.48 8.73
C ILE A 439 -10.77 -8.90 7.98
N PHE A 440 -10.87 -9.13 6.66
CA PHE A 440 -9.75 -9.56 5.83
C PHE A 440 -8.73 -8.44 5.53
N SER A 441 -9.22 -7.23 5.28
CA SER A 441 -8.37 -6.09 4.91
C SER A 441 -7.72 -5.39 6.11
N LEU A 442 -8.41 -5.31 7.25
CA LEU A 442 -7.98 -4.52 8.41
C LEU A 442 -6.54 -4.83 8.89
N PRO A 443 -6.10 -6.10 9.04
CA PRO A 443 -4.75 -6.39 9.51
C PRO A 443 -3.64 -5.91 8.56
N ARG A 444 -3.90 -5.80 7.25
CA ARG A 444 -2.93 -5.26 6.28
C ARG A 444 -2.84 -3.73 6.39
N VAL A 445 -3.97 -3.06 6.61
CA VAL A 445 -4.01 -1.62 6.87
C VAL A 445 -3.33 -1.26 8.19
N GLU A 446 -3.58 -2.03 9.25
CA GLU A 446 -2.91 -1.88 10.55
C GLU A 446 -1.40 -2.10 10.44
N ALA A 447 -0.95 -3.12 9.69
CA ALA A 447 0.47 -3.38 9.45
C ALA A 447 1.16 -2.24 8.68
N ARG A 448 0.57 -1.73 7.59
CA ARG A 448 1.15 -0.60 6.83
C ARG A 448 1.17 0.69 7.67
N THR A 449 0.10 0.97 8.40
CA THR A 449 0.02 2.11 9.34
C THR A 449 1.11 2.03 10.41
N TYR A 450 1.42 0.81 10.91
CA TYR A 450 2.51 0.61 11.87
C TYR A 450 3.90 0.88 11.25
N LEU A 451 4.16 0.41 10.02
CA LEU A 451 5.41 0.70 9.32
C LEU A 451 5.60 2.21 9.11
N ASP A 452 4.59 2.89 8.54
CA ASP A 452 4.63 4.32 8.22
C ASP A 452 4.74 5.23 9.47
N GLN A 453 4.37 4.74 10.67
CA GLN A 453 4.37 5.54 11.90
C GLN A 453 5.47 5.19 12.91
N TYR A 454 5.91 3.92 12.95
CA TYR A 454 6.80 3.37 13.97
C TYR A 454 7.97 2.54 13.42
N GLY A 455 7.92 2.09 12.16
CA GLY A 455 9.04 1.39 11.53
C GLY A 455 10.22 2.31 11.23
N GLY A 456 9.93 3.59 10.93
CA GLY A 456 10.87 4.53 10.33
C GLY A 456 11.03 4.22 8.84
N ASN A 457 10.91 5.24 7.97
CA ASN A 457 10.92 5.04 6.52
C ASN A 457 12.19 4.33 6.02
N ASP A 458 13.31 4.50 6.72
CA ASP A 458 14.64 4.10 6.25
C ASP A 458 15.39 3.17 7.24
N ASP A 459 14.82 2.83 8.41
CA ASP A 459 15.55 2.10 9.47
C ASP A 459 14.72 1.12 10.33
N VAL A 460 14.39 -0.01 9.70
CA VAL A 460 13.79 -1.21 10.34
C VAL A 460 14.64 -1.76 11.51
N TRP A 461 15.90 -1.34 11.66
CA TRP A 461 16.81 -1.83 12.70
C TRP A 461 16.45 -1.29 14.09
N ILE A 462 15.82 -0.11 14.22
CA ILE A 462 15.36 0.41 15.52
C ILE A 462 14.34 -0.54 16.18
N GLY A 463 13.30 -0.94 15.44
CA GLY A 463 12.30 -1.91 15.92
C GLY A 463 12.92 -3.28 16.25
N LYS A 464 13.82 -3.78 15.39
CA LYS A 464 14.55 -5.04 15.62
C LYS A 464 15.52 -4.97 16.81
N THR A 465 16.03 -3.79 17.16
CA THR A 465 16.96 -3.59 18.29
C THR A 465 16.21 -3.51 19.60
N LEU A 466 15.15 -2.71 19.70
CA LEU A 466 14.29 -2.62 20.88
C LEU A 466 13.69 -3.99 21.24
N TYR A 467 13.35 -4.82 20.24
CA TYR A 467 12.90 -6.19 20.43
C TYR A 467 13.97 -7.18 20.95
N ARG A 468 15.26 -6.85 20.86
CA ARG A 468 16.38 -7.77 21.17
C ARG A 468 17.23 -7.38 22.38
N LEU A 469 17.05 -6.17 22.93
CA LEU A 469 17.78 -5.72 24.11
C LEU A 469 17.15 -6.26 25.39
N ASN A 470 17.85 -7.18 26.06
CA ASN A 470 17.51 -7.66 27.39
C ASN A 470 17.55 -6.50 28.41
N ASP A 471 16.60 -6.45 29.37
CA ASP A 471 16.28 -5.24 30.16
C ASP A 471 17.48 -4.51 30.73
N ALA A 472 18.41 -5.21 31.37
CA ALA A 472 19.61 -4.60 31.99
C ALA A 472 20.53 -3.86 31.00
N ILE A 473 20.45 -4.16 29.69
CA ILE A 473 21.15 -3.43 28.63
C ILE A 473 20.31 -2.23 28.18
N LEU A 474 18.98 -2.39 28.08
CA LEU A 474 18.05 -1.29 27.79
C LEU A 474 18.14 -0.20 28.87
N THR A 475 18.14 -0.58 30.16
CA THR A 475 18.36 0.34 31.30
C THR A 475 19.68 1.09 31.16
N ARG A 476 20.79 0.39 30.87
CA ARG A 476 22.11 1.02 30.71
C ARG A 476 22.18 1.95 29.50
N ALA A 477 21.57 1.59 28.38
CA ALA A 477 21.51 2.44 27.20
C ALA A 477 20.70 3.72 27.46
N LEU A 478 19.53 3.59 28.09
CA LEU A 478 18.69 4.73 28.47
C LEU A 478 19.39 5.63 29.49
N SER A 479 19.96 5.08 30.57
CA SER A 479 20.75 5.87 31.53
C SER A 479 21.91 6.61 30.86
N ARG A 480 22.62 5.98 29.92
CA ARG A 480 23.73 6.61 29.20
C ARG A 480 23.28 7.70 28.23
N LEU A 481 22.12 7.54 27.61
CA LEU A 481 21.49 8.57 26.78
C LEU A 481 21.06 9.77 27.65
N THR A 482 20.50 9.52 28.84
CA THR A 482 20.13 10.57 29.80
C THR A 482 21.35 11.29 30.39
N GLU A 483 22.46 10.59 30.64
CA GLU A 483 23.75 11.22 31.04
C GLU A 483 24.27 12.19 29.98
N LEU A 484 24.09 11.88 28.69
CA LEU A 484 24.50 12.75 27.57
C LEU A 484 23.54 13.95 27.41
N LEU A 485 22.23 13.73 27.50
CA LEU A 485 21.23 14.81 27.48
C LEU A 485 21.41 15.79 28.64
N ALA A 486 21.84 15.32 29.81
CA ALA A 486 22.18 16.14 30.98
C ALA A 486 23.52 16.91 30.86
N GLN A 487 24.31 16.67 29.81
CA GLN A 487 25.53 17.42 29.50
C GLN A 487 25.31 18.53 28.47
N GLU A 488 24.32 18.39 27.58
CA GLU A 488 24.01 19.38 26.54
C GLU A 488 22.85 20.34 26.90
N ALA A 489 22.06 20.05 27.95
CA ALA A 489 20.96 20.90 28.41
C ALA A 489 21.08 21.29 29.91
N PRO A 490 20.63 22.51 30.30
CA PRO A 490 20.58 22.92 31.71
C PRO A 490 19.62 22.03 32.54
N PRO A 491 19.84 21.90 33.87
CA PRO A 491 19.28 20.80 34.65
C PRO A 491 17.75 20.85 34.79
N VAL A 492 17.07 19.99 34.03
CA VAL A 492 15.64 19.69 34.23
C VAL A 492 15.49 18.80 35.46
N HIS A 493 14.94 19.36 36.54
CA HIS A 493 14.90 18.75 37.88
C HIS A 493 14.03 17.47 38.01
N GLY A 494 13.48 16.92 36.92
CA GLY A 494 12.69 15.68 36.91
C GLY A 494 13.43 14.40 36.47
N GLY A 495 14.63 14.50 35.88
CA GLY A 495 15.27 13.38 35.15
C GLY A 495 15.48 12.07 35.94
N GLN A 496 15.73 12.17 37.25
CA GLN A 496 15.87 11.00 38.13
C GLN A 496 14.52 10.37 38.49
N THR A 497 13.44 11.16 38.57
CA THR A 497 12.08 10.71 38.90
C THR A 497 11.49 9.87 37.77
N TYR A 498 11.63 10.32 36.51
CA TYR A 498 11.17 9.57 35.32
C TYR A 498 11.78 8.17 35.26
N SER A 499 13.08 8.08 35.55
CA SER A 499 13.82 6.81 35.62
C SER A 499 13.26 5.88 36.69
N HIS A 500 12.96 6.41 37.88
CA HIS A 500 12.46 5.62 39.02
C HIS A 500 11.00 5.16 38.84
N ASN A 501 10.18 5.91 38.11
CA ASN A 501 8.80 5.54 37.80
C ASN A 501 8.71 4.49 36.67
N LEU A 502 9.51 4.62 35.61
CA LEU A 502 9.59 3.60 34.55
C LEU A 502 10.11 2.26 35.07
N LEU A 503 11.13 2.27 35.94
CA LEU A 503 11.61 1.06 36.63
C LEU A 503 10.52 0.40 37.49
N ARG A 504 9.58 1.17 38.06
CA ARG A 504 8.46 0.63 38.85
C ARG A 504 7.41 -0.11 38.01
N LEU A 505 7.20 0.25 36.74
CA LEU A 505 6.31 -0.53 35.85
C LEU A 505 6.92 -1.89 35.50
N ALA A 506 8.22 -1.95 35.22
CA ALA A 506 8.89 -3.21 34.87
C ALA A 506 8.85 -4.27 35.99
N ASP A 507 8.85 -3.83 37.26
CA ASP A 507 8.85 -4.69 38.45
C ASP A 507 7.45 -5.00 39.03
N THR A 508 6.34 -4.49 38.48
CA THR A 508 5.00 -4.61 39.13
C THR A 508 3.98 -5.50 38.40
N GLU A 509 4.07 -6.81 38.67
CA GLU A 509 2.87 -7.66 38.60
C GLU A 509 1.87 -7.27 39.72
N SER A 510 0.57 -7.22 39.37
CA SER A 510 -0.58 -7.29 40.30
C SER A 510 -0.90 -6.08 41.21
N ASN A 511 -1.19 -4.87 40.68
CA ASN A 511 -2.08 -3.93 41.38
C ASN A 511 -2.77 -2.85 40.49
N GLU A 512 -4.02 -3.10 40.05
CA GLU A 512 -4.76 -2.21 39.12
C GLU A 512 -4.97 -0.77 39.65
N ALA A 513 -5.23 -0.60 40.95
CA ALA A 513 -5.44 0.72 41.54
C ALA A 513 -4.15 1.56 41.55
N GLY A 514 -2.98 0.91 41.68
CA GLY A 514 -1.67 1.57 41.63
C GLY A 514 -1.28 1.97 40.21
N LEU A 515 -1.57 1.11 39.22
CA LEU A 515 -1.29 1.35 37.80
C LEU A 515 -1.93 2.67 37.32
N SER A 516 -3.24 2.88 37.55
CA SER A 516 -3.94 4.09 37.07
C SER A 516 -3.44 5.43 37.67
N SER A 517 -2.60 5.40 38.72
CA SER A 517 -1.90 6.57 39.25
C SER A 517 -0.52 6.75 38.63
N ILE A 518 0.16 5.65 38.28
CA ILE A 518 1.48 5.63 37.63
C ILE A 518 1.32 5.99 36.15
N ASP A 519 0.29 5.46 35.47
CA ASP A 519 -0.03 5.75 34.07
C ASP A 519 -0.21 7.25 33.82
N LYS A 520 -0.94 7.94 34.71
CA LYS A 520 -1.17 9.40 34.62
C LYS A 520 0.08 10.22 34.91
N GLU A 521 0.97 9.71 35.75
CA GLU A 521 2.24 10.34 36.01
C GLU A 521 3.18 10.19 34.80
N ILE A 522 3.28 8.98 34.25
CA ILE A 522 4.08 8.71 33.04
C ILE A 522 3.49 9.40 31.81
N GLU A 523 2.17 9.52 31.66
CA GLU A 523 1.54 10.28 30.59
C GLU A 523 1.90 11.77 30.67
N ARG A 524 1.82 12.38 31.87
CA ARG A 524 2.28 13.76 32.12
C ARG A 524 3.77 13.91 31.77
N ASP A 525 4.60 13.01 32.27
CA ASP A 525 6.06 13.07 32.12
C ASP A 525 6.50 12.87 30.66
N MET A 526 5.80 12.01 29.90
CA MET A 526 5.99 11.81 28.46
C MET A 526 5.47 13.01 27.64
N GLN A 527 4.37 13.65 28.07
CA GLN A 527 3.91 14.91 27.48
C GLN A 527 4.92 16.05 27.73
N GLU A 528 5.53 16.15 28.91
CA GLU A 528 6.59 17.12 29.20
C GLU A 528 7.83 16.89 28.33
N LEU A 529 8.27 15.63 28.17
CA LEU A 529 9.37 15.26 27.28
C LEU A 529 9.07 15.61 25.81
N ALA A 530 7.88 15.27 25.32
CA ALA A 530 7.44 15.63 23.97
C ALA A 530 7.38 17.15 23.76
N GLN A 531 6.85 17.92 24.73
CA GLN A 531 6.86 19.38 24.69
C GLN A 531 8.26 19.99 24.83
N SER A 532 9.21 19.29 25.45
CA SER A 532 10.63 19.69 25.49
C SER A 532 11.27 19.56 24.11
N LEU A 533 11.07 18.41 23.46
CA LEU A 533 11.52 18.16 22.09
C LEU A 533 10.92 19.16 21.09
N LEU A 534 9.65 19.53 21.24
CA LEU A 534 8.98 20.59 20.45
C LEU A 534 9.55 22.00 20.71
N ARG A 535 10.05 22.28 21.92
CA ARG A 535 10.59 23.60 22.31
C ARG A 535 12.09 23.78 22.07
N SER A 536 12.81 22.72 21.71
CA SER A 536 14.23 22.81 21.34
C SER A 536 14.44 23.44 19.95
N ASP A 537 15.14 24.56 19.90
CA ASP A 537 15.51 25.28 18.66
C ASP A 537 16.35 24.38 17.73
N GLU A 538 16.19 24.57 16.41
CA GLU A 538 16.88 23.79 15.38
C GLU A 538 18.37 24.12 15.29
N LYS A 539 18.78 25.28 15.82
CA LYS A 539 20.17 25.77 15.75
C LYS A 539 21.12 25.18 16.78
N THR A 540 20.63 24.44 17.78
CA THR A 540 21.46 23.87 18.86
C THR A 540 21.40 22.36 18.99
N ASN A 541 20.43 21.68 18.37
CA ASN A 541 20.27 20.22 18.47
C ASN A 541 20.50 19.50 17.13
N ASN A 542 21.26 18.40 17.16
CA ASN A 542 21.43 17.52 16.00
C ASN A 542 20.08 16.94 15.53
N CYS A 543 19.75 17.17 14.26
CA CYS A 543 18.54 16.67 13.58
C CYS A 543 18.30 15.16 13.80
N MET A 544 19.32 14.33 13.61
CA MET A 544 19.19 12.87 13.79
C MET A 544 18.97 12.48 15.25
N THR A 545 19.56 13.21 16.21
CA THR A 545 19.30 13.00 17.63
C THR A 545 17.84 13.34 17.97
N LYS A 546 17.33 14.48 17.47
CA LYS A 546 15.94 14.91 17.66
C LYS A 546 14.95 13.89 17.07
N GLN A 547 15.23 13.34 15.88
CA GLN A 547 14.40 12.30 15.25
C GLN A 547 14.47 10.96 15.99
N THR A 548 15.67 10.54 16.43
CA THR A 548 15.85 9.31 17.22
C THR A 548 15.08 9.37 18.54
N LEU A 549 15.12 10.52 19.22
CA LEU A 549 14.36 10.74 20.46
C LEU A 549 12.84 10.69 20.22
N TRP A 550 12.34 11.23 19.11
CA TRP A 550 10.93 11.06 18.74
C TRP A 550 10.54 9.60 18.50
N ASN A 551 11.38 8.83 17.83
CA ASN A 551 11.14 7.40 17.58
C ASN A 551 11.11 6.60 18.91
N VAL A 552 12.00 6.92 19.86
CA VAL A 552 11.99 6.33 21.21
C VAL A 552 10.71 6.71 21.97
N VAL A 553 10.33 7.99 22.00
CA VAL A 553 9.09 8.46 22.68
C VAL A 553 7.85 7.75 22.13
N ARG A 554 7.73 7.64 20.79
CA ARG A 554 6.62 6.93 20.14
C ARG A 554 6.61 5.43 20.46
N SER A 555 7.78 4.79 20.45
CA SER A 555 7.92 3.36 20.75
C SER A 555 7.54 3.04 22.20
N SER A 556 7.97 3.86 23.16
CA SER A 556 7.62 3.70 24.58
C SER A 556 6.13 3.93 24.82
N TYR A 557 5.52 4.94 24.18
CA TYR A 557 4.07 5.18 24.28
C TYR A 557 3.25 4.02 23.69
N TYR A 558 3.70 3.44 22.56
CA TYR A 558 3.09 2.22 22.01
C TYR A 558 3.24 1.02 22.96
N ALA A 559 4.42 0.81 23.55
CA ALA A 559 4.66 -0.30 24.49
C ALA A 559 3.85 -0.18 25.80
N ALA A 560 3.60 1.04 26.28
CA ALA A 560 2.79 1.30 27.46
C ALA A 560 1.28 1.06 27.23
N HIS A 561 0.77 1.33 26.02
CA HIS A 561 -0.66 1.29 25.73
C HIS A 561 -1.11 0.12 24.83
N CYS A 562 -0.19 -0.65 24.24
CA CYS A 562 -0.49 -1.87 23.50
C CYS A 562 -0.40 -3.11 24.41
N PRO A 563 -1.50 -3.88 24.62
CA PRO A 563 -1.44 -5.10 25.41
C PRO A 563 -0.39 -6.08 24.88
N SER A 564 0.40 -6.69 25.78
CA SER A 564 1.55 -7.54 25.43
C SER A 564 1.22 -8.67 24.43
N HIS A 565 0.03 -9.25 24.50
CA HIS A 565 -0.43 -10.28 23.56
C HIS A 565 -0.74 -9.74 22.14
N MET A 566 -1.16 -8.48 22.01
CA MET A 566 -1.33 -7.81 20.71
C MET A 566 0.03 -7.42 20.12
N MET A 567 0.93 -6.85 20.94
CA MET A 567 2.30 -6.57 20.54
C MET A 567 3.03 -7.83 20.07
N GLY A 568 2.95 -8.94 20.82
CA GLY A 568 3.50 -10.23 20.40
C GLY A 568 2.88 -10.78 19.10
N ARG A 569 1.59 -10.53 18.86
CA ARG A 569 0.90 -10.90 17.61
C ARG A 569 1.41 -10.09 16.43
N HIS A 570 1.60 -8.78 16.58
CA HIS A 570 2.09 -7.90 15.51
C HIS A 570 3.53 -8.26 15.14
N VAL A 571 4.39 -8.50 16.14
CA VAL A 571 5.76 -8.98 15.93
C VAL A 571 5.78 -10.37 15.27
N SER A 572 4.89 -11.28 15.68
CA SER A 572 4.80 -12.61 15.06
C SER A 572 4.42 -12.55 13.59
N LYS A 573 3.55 -11.62 13.18
CA LYS A 573 3.23 -11.41 11.77
C LYS A 573 4.45 -10.93 10.98
N VAL A 574 5.11 -9.88 11.47
CA VAL A 574 6.28 -9.26 10.83
C VAL A 574 7.48 -10.21 10.68
N ILE A 575 7.61 -11.23 11.55
CA ILE A 575 8.74 -12.17 11.52
C ILE A 575 8.41 -13.50 10.82
N PHE A 576 7.16 -13.98 10.85
CA PHE A 576 6.83 -15.36 10.45
C PHE A 576 5.70 -15.54 9.43
N GLU A 577 4.93 -14.50 9.09
CA GLU A 577 3.92 -14.57 8.03
C GLU A 577 4.49 -13.98 6.71
N PRO A 578 4.50 -14.71 5.57
CA PRO A 578 4.99 -14.18 4.30
C PRO A 578 4.16 -13.01 3.75
N VAL A 579 4.83 -12.10 3.05
CA VAL A 579 4.27 -10.94 2.34
C VAL A 579 3.70 -11.35 0.96
#